data_AF-A0A9E7B634-F1
#
_entry.id   AF-A0A9E7B634-F1
#
_cell.length_a   1.000
_cell.length_b   1.000
_cell.length_c   1.000
_cell.angle_alpha   90.00
_cell.angle_beta   90.00
_cell.angle_gamma   90.00
#
_symmetry.space_group_name_H-M   'P 1'
#
loop_
_entity.id
_entity.type
_entity.pdbx_description
1 polymer ?
#
loop_
_entity_poly.entity_id
_entity_poly.type
_entity_poly.pdbx_seq_one_letter_code
_entity_poly.pdbx_strand_id
1 'polypeptide(L)' 'MLEICAIASGSNGNCYYIGNEKDAVLIDAGISSKQIVQRMKDRNLNPLKVKAVFITHEHSDHLCGARVFANRLHVP' A
#
# COMPACT_ATOMS: atom_id res chain seq x y z
N MET A 1 9.18 -12.63 11.22
CA MET A 1 9.41 -13.09 9.81
C MET A 1 9.12 -11.92 8.85
N LEU A 2 9.71 -11.89 7.64
CA LEU A 2 9.40 -10.88 6.62
C LEU A 2 8.25 -11.37 5.72
N GLU A 3 7.25 -10.53 5.50
CA GLU A 3 6.10 -10.77 4.65
C GLU A 3 6.11 -9.78 3.49
N ILE A 4 6.00 -10.29 2.26
CA ILE A 4 5.90 -9.49 1.04
C ILE A 4 4.63 -9.91 0.32
N CYS A 5 3.82 -8.92 -0.06
CA CYS A 5 2.56 -9.19 -0.75
C CYS A 5 2.32 -8.16 -1.86
N ALA A 6 2.08 -8.64 -3.08
CA ALA A 6 1.56 -7.83 -4.16
C ALA A 6 0.06 -7.55 -3.92
N ILE A 7 -0.26 -6.33 -3.47
CA ILE A 7 -1.66 -5.88 -3.32
C ILE A 7 -2.26 -5.64 -4.71
N ALA A 8 -1.48 -5.01 -5.59
CA ALA A 8 -1.75 -4.84 -7.01
C ALA A 8 -0.44 -4.83 -7.80
N SER A 9 -0.48 -5.39 -9.01
CA SER A 9 0.66 -5.46 -9.93
C SER A 9 0.12 -5.38 -11.36
N GLY A 10 0.69 -4.50 -12.18
CA GLY A 10 0.33 -4.30 -13.60
C GLY A 10 -0.04 -2.86 -13.95
N SER A 11 -0.43 -2.64 -15.22
CA SER A 11 -0.68 -1.30 -15.80
C SER A 11 -1.81 -0.50 -15.15
N ASN A 12 -2.67 -1.16 -14.35
CA ASN A 12 -3.80 -0.53 -13.67
C ASN A 12 -3.47 -0.09 -12.24
N GLY A 13 -2.20 -0.17 -11.84
CA GLY A 13 -1.74 0.31 -10.55
C GLY A 13 -0.89 -0.69 -9.79
N ASN A 14 0.28 -0.24 -9.33
CA ASN A 14 1.19 -1.02 -8.50
C ASN A 14 1.01 -0.67 -7.02
N CYS A 15 1.02 -1.68 -6.16
CA CYS A 15 1.02 -1.50 -4.71
C CYS A 15 1.52 -2.80 -4.07
N TYR A 16 2.62 -2.70 -3.33
CA TYR A 16 3.22 -3.82 -2.63
C TYR A 16 3.26 -3.52 -1.13
N TYR A 17 2.92 -4.53 -0.34
CA TYR A 17 3.06 -4.50 1.10
C TYR A 17 4.36 -5.23 1.48
N ILE A 18 5.17 -4.59 2.31
CA ILE A 18 6.36 -5.19 2.91
C ILE A 18 6.25 -4.98 4.42
N GLY A 19 6.21 -6.06 5.19
CA GLY A 19 6.03 -5.97 6.63
C GLY A 19 6.66 -7.12 7.40
N ASN A 20 6.66 -6.95 8.72
CA ASN A 20 6.99 -7.99 9.68
C ASN A 20 5.83 -8.13 10.67
N GLU A 21 6.02 -8.79 11.80
CA GLU A 21 4.98 -8.99 12.82
C GLU A 21 4.39 -7.68 13.39
N LYS A 22 5.20 -6.61 13.49
CA LYS A 22 4.83 -5.35 14.14
C LYS A 22 4.47 -4.25 13.15
N ASP A 23 5.29 -4.06 12.13
CA ASP A 23 5.24 -2.88 11.25
C ASP A 23 5.25 -3.27 9.78
N ALA A 24 4.84 -2.32 8.94
CA ALA A 24 4.87 -2.46 7.50
C ALA A 24 5.05 -1.12 6.79
N VAL A 25 5.36 -1.21 5.51
CA VAL A 25 5.39 -0.09 4.57
C VAL A 25 4.67 -0.51 3.29
N LEU A 26 4.14 0.47 2.56
CA LEU A 26 3.72 0.25 1.18
C LEU A 26 4.80 0.76 0.22
N ILE A 27 5.04 -0.01 -0.83
CA ILE A 27 5.76 0.44 -2.02
C ILE A 27 4.71 0.68 -3.10
N ASP A 28 4.59 1.93 -3.51
CA ASP A 28 3.55 2.48 -4.37
C ASP A 28 2.12 2.34 -3.80
N ALA A 29 1.25 3.21 -4.28
CA ALA A 29 -0.18 3.24 -4.00
C ALA A 29 -0.94 3.58 -5.29
N GLY A 30 -0.68 2.82 -6.33
CA GLY A 30 -1.17 3.00 -7.69
C GLY A 30 -2.65 2.66 -7.93
N ILE A 31 -3.36 2.22 -6.90
CA ILE A 31 -4.80 1.93 -6.91
C ILE A 31 -5.48 2.72 -5.80
N SER A 32 -6.80 2.87 -5.86
CA SER A 32 -7.53 3.66 -4.85
C SER A 32 -7.30 3.15 -3.41
N SER A 33 -7.25 4.05 -2.43
CA SER A 33 -7.12 3.70 -1.00
C SER A 33 -8.17 2.67 -0.54
N LYS A 34 -9.39 2.72 -1.11
CA LYS A 34 -10.44 1.73 -0.84
C LYS A 34 -10.01 0.33 -1.31
N GLN A 35 -9.50 0.21 -2.53
CA GLN A 35 -9.01 -1.06 -3.07
C GLN A 35 -7.80 -1.58 -2.28
N ILE A 36 -6.85 -0.71 -1.90
CA ILE A 36 -5.68 -1.10 -1.09
C ILE A 36 -6.16 -1.76 0.21
N VAL A 37 -6.97 -1.03 0.99
CA VAL A 37 -7.45 -1.51 2.29
C VAL A 37 -8.29 -2.78 2.15
N GLN A 38 -9.15 -2.87 1.14
CA GLN A 38 -9.95 -4.08 0.91
C GLN A 38 -9.05 -5.29 0.62
N ARG A 39 -8.14 -5.14 -0.34
CA ARG A 39 -7.23 -6.21 -0.76
C ARG A 39 -6.21 -6.62 0.29
N MET A 40 -5.85 -5.71 1.22
CA MET A 40 -5.08 -6.05 2.42
C MET A 40 -5.90 -6.95 3.35
N LYS A 41 -7.14 -6.56 3.65
CA LYS A 41 -8.05 -7.34 4.51
C LYS A 41 -8.32 -8.74 3.93
N ASP A 42 -8.57 -8.83 2.62
CA ASP A 42 -8.80 -10.10 1.93
C ASP A 42 -7.61 -11.07 2.05
N ARG A 43 -6.40 -10.52 2.28
CA ARG A 43 -5.16 -11.28 2.48
C ARG A 43 -4.72 -11.35 3.95
N ASN A 44 -5.60 -11.01 4.89
CA ASN A 44 -5.33 -10.96 6.34
C ASN A 44 -4.19 -10.01 6.75
N LEU A 45 -3.91 -8.98 5.96
CA LEU A 45 -2.93 -7.94 6.28
C LEU A 45 -3.61 -6.78 7.01
N ASN A 46 -3.03 -6.33 8.13
CA ASN A 46 -3.56 -5.20 8.90
C ASN A 46 -3.04 -3.86 8.35
N PRO A 47 -3.90 -2.98 7.79
CA PRO A 47 -3.49 -1.68 7.27
C PRO A 47 -2.90 -0.75 8.34
N LEU A 48 -3.30 -0.89 9.61
CA LEU A 48 -2.82 -0.03 10.71
C LEU A 48 -1.35 -0.27 11.07
N LYS A 49 -0.74 -1.34 10.55
CA LYS A 49 0.70 -1.59 10.68
C LYS A 49 1.53 -0.74 9.72
N VAL A 50 0.92 -0.21 8.65
CA VAL A 50 1.63 0.60 7.67
C VAL A 50 2.10 1.89 8.34
N LYS A 51 3.39 2.20 8.23
CA LYS A 51 4.02 3.39 8.82
C LYS A 51 4.40 4.45 7.81
N ALA A 52 4.48 4.09 6.53
CA ALA A 52 4.83 4.99 5.45
C ALA A 52 4.43 4.41 4.09
N VAL A 53 4.30 5.29 3.10
CA VAL A 53 4.20 4.93 1.68
C VAL A 53 5.44 5.44 0.94
N PHE A 54 6.18 4.54 0.30
CA PHE A 54 7.28 4.89 -0.58
C PHE A 54 6.82 4.87 -2.03
N ILE A 55 7.04 5.95 -2.76
CA ILE A 55 6.70 6.04 -4.17
C ILE A 55 7.96 5.85 -5.00
N THR A 56 7.93 4.91 -5.95
CA THR A 56 9.08 4.61 -6.81
C THR A 56 9.32 5.71 -7.84
N HIS A 57 8.26 6.22 -8.47
CA HIS A 57 8.30 7.33 -9.43
C HIS A 57 6.91 7.95 -9.63
N GLU A 58 6.87 9.09 -10.34
CA GLU A 58 5.71 10.00 -10.40
C GLU A 58 4.65 9.69 -11.47
N HIS A 59 4.45 8.41 -11.80
CA HIS A 59 3.34 8.02 -12.67
C HIS A 59 2.07 7.69 -11.88
N SER A 60 0.91 7.93 -12.50
CA SER A 60 -0.40 7.82 -11.85
C SER A 60 -0.69 6.40 -11.36
N ASP A 61 -0.22 5.38 -12.08
CA ASP A 61 -0.28 3.95 -11.72
C ASP A 61 0.66 3.58 -10.57
N HIS A 62 1.35 4.55 -9.97
CA HIS A 62 2.16 4.37 -8.75
C HIS A 62 1.68 5.24 -7.58
N LEU A 63 1.00 6.36 -7.83
CA LEU A 63 0.68 7.33 -6.76
C LEU A 63 -0.78 7.79 -6.67
N CYS A 64 -1.68 7.36 -7.57
CA CYS A 64 -3.05 7.90 -7.61
C CYS A 64 -3.84 7.73 -6.29
N GLY A 65 -3.57 6.66 -5.54
CA GLY A 65 -4.18 6.39 -4.24
C GLY A 65 -3.38 6.90 -3.03
N ALA A 66 -2.14 7.35 -3.24
CA ALA A 66 -1.18 7.65 -2.18
C ALA A 66 -1.71 8.71 -1.22
N ARG A 67 -2.13 9.88 -1.74
CA ARG A 67 -2.63 11.01 -0.92
C ARG A 67 -3.79 10.59 -0.01
N VAL A 68 -4.77 9.89 -0.56
CA VAL A 68 -5.97 9.48 0.20
C VAL A 68 -5.61 8.42 1.24
N PHE A 69 -4.73 7.48 0.89
CA PHE A 69 -4.29 6.44 1.81
C PHE A 69 -3.47 7.02 2.97
N ALA A 70 -2.49 7.86 2.67
CA ALA A 70 -1.62 8.54 3.64
C ALA A 70 -2.44 9.37 4.64
N ASN A 71 -3.37 10.20 4.14
CA ASN A 71 -4.26 10.99 5.00
C ASN A 71 -5.18 10.11 5.85
N ARG A 72 -5.72 9.02 5.29
CA ARG A 72 -6.64 8.12 6.01
C ARG A 72 -5.97 7.43 7.19
N LEU A 73 -4.70 7.02 7.03
CA LEU A 73 -3.96 6.30 8.07
C LEU A 73 -3.01 7.19 8.87
N HIS A 74 -2.94 8.48 8.55
CA HIS A 74 -2.03 9.46 9.17
C HIS A 74 -0.56 9.01 9.09
N VAL A 75 -0.14 8.60 7.90
CA VAL A 75 1.23 8.18 7.61
C VAL A 75 1.88 9.10 6.57
N PRO A 76 3.20 9.31 6.62
CA PRO A 76 3.94 9.97 5.56
C PRO A 76 3.87 9.20 4.24
#